data_AF-A0A847KHP7-F1
#
_entry.id   AF-A0A847KHP7-F1
#
_cell.length_a   1.000
_cell.length_b   1.000
_cell.length_c   1.000
_cell.angle_alpha   90.00
_cell.angle_beta   90.00
_cell.angle_gamma   90.00
#
_symmetry.space_group_name_H-M   'P 1'
#
loop_
_entity.id
_entity.type
_entity.pdbx_description
1 polymer ?
#
loop_
_entity_poly.entity_id
_entity_poly.type
_entity_poly.pdbx_seq_one_letter_code
_entity_poly.pdbx_strand_id
1 'polypeptide(L)'
;VVRALNEGASQVVVAEVFVSISNHTAEGEHLIREVDTESLGVPLTFTGPLWDSATLHQMFVEKAEEARGQTPRDRVAVLLVGHGQPDEWDAEWPTETEHELALRTSVIDALVEKGYTREHLGLAWMEFKEPEVREEAAALAASGVEKLFYFSAGISAESIHSQYDVPEMIAAARIPPGVQAVNLGAWNDHPLTIRAIAERVEPLLPPRGD
;
A
#
# COMPACT_ATOMS: atom_id res chain seq x y z
N VAL A 1 -13.85 -19.14 0.07
CA VAL A 1 -14.15 -20.05 -1.06
C VAL A 1 -15.15 -21.13 -0.68
N VAL A 2 -14.80 -22.12 0.15
CA VAL A 2 -15.71 -23.23 0.54
C VAL A 2 -17.09 -22.75 1.01
N ARG A 3 -17.14 -21.73 1.87
CA ARG A 3 -18.42 -21.15 2.31
C ARG A 3 -19.27 -20.61 1.15
N ALA A 4 -18.66 -19.88 0.22
CA ALA A 4 -19.36 -19.34 -0.95
C ALA A 4 -19.93 -20.46 -1.84
N LEU A 5 -19.17 -21.56 -2.02
CA LEU A 5 -19.66 -22.74 -2.74
C LEU A 5 -20.87 -23.37 -2.04
N ASN A 6 -20.80 -23.55 -0.72
CA ASN A 6 -21.91 -24.10 0.07
C ASN A 6 -23.14 -23.19 0.06
N GLU A 7 -22.95 -21.88 -0.11
CA GLU A 7 -24.02 -20.89 -0.26
C GLU A 7 -24.55 -20.78 -1.70
N GLY A 8 -24.04 -21.62 -2.63
CA GLY A 8 -24.54 -21.72 -4.00
C GLY A 8 -23.95 -20.71 -4.99
N ALA A 9 -22.76 -20.17 -4.71
CA ALA A 9 -22.07 -19.26 -5.61
C ALA A 9 -21.84 -19.92 -6.98
N SER A 10 -22.26 -19.24 -8.06
CA SER A 10 -22.03 -19.67 -9.44
C SER A 10 -20.68 -19.23 -10.01
N GLN A 11 -19.95 -18.38 -9.29
CA GLN A 11 -18.61 -17.89 -9.61
C GLN A 11 -17.91 -17.47 -8.31
N VAL A 12 -16.59 -17.61 -8.26
CA VAL A 12 -15.74 -17.08 -7.18
C VAL A 12 -14.72 -16.11 -7.78
N VAL A 13 -14.74 -14.86 -7.29
CA VAL A 13 -13.68 -13.88 -7.55
C VAL A 13 -12.90 -13.66 -6.26
N VAL A 14 -11.58 -13.81 -6.34
CA VAL A 14 -10.65 -13.56 -5.23
C VAL A 14 -10.02 -12.19 -5.46
N ALA A 15 -10.36 -11.25 -4.57
CA ALA A 15 -9.74 -9.93 -4.56
C ALA A 15 -8.43 -9.98 -3.76
N GLU A 16 -7.31 -9.76 -4.45
CA GLU A 16 -5.99 -9.70 -3.83
C GLU A 16 -5.73 -8.29 -3.29
N VAL A 17 -6.06 -8.08 -2.01
CA VAL A 17 -5.89 -6.79 -1.32
C VAL A 17 -4.44 -6.64 -0.84
N PHE A 18 -3.52 -6.70 -1.79
CA PHE A 18 -2.07 -6.60 -1.63
C PHE A 18 -1.47 -5.73 -2.74
N VAL A 19 -0.23 -5.28 -2.54
CA VAL A 19 0.53 -4.52 -3.56
C VAL A 19 1.32 -5.40 -4.50
N SER A 20 1.79 -6.54 -4.04
CA SER A 20 2.71 -7.39 -4.78
C SER A 20 2.17 -8.79 -4.98
N ILE A 21 2.79 -9.51 -5.93
CA ILE A 21 2.78 -10.96 -5.95
C ILE A 21 4.07 -11.38 -5.25
N SER A 22 3.92 -11.99 -4.08
CA SER A 22 4.99 -12.50 -3.22
C SER A 22 4.90 -14.01 -3.07
N ASN A 23 5.88 -14.60 -2.40
CA ASN A 23 5.80 -15.98 -1.93
C ASN A 23 4.51 -16.23 -1.11
N HIS A 24 4.15 -15.31 -0.22
CA HIS A 24 3.00 -15.43 0.65
C HIS A 24 1.67 -15.34 -0.11
N THR A 25 1.56 -14.46 -1.11
CA THR A 25 0.34 -14.39 -1.92
C THR A 25 0.22 -15.60 -2.85
N ALA A 26 1.34 -16.07 -3.41
CA ALA A 26 1.36 -17.25 -4.28
C ALA A 26 0.94 -18.53 -3.53
N GLU A 27 1.42 -18.74 -2.30
CA GLU A 27 0.96 -19.84 -1.44
C GLU A 27 -0.55 -19.73 -1.15
N GLY A 28 -1.04 -18.52 -0.87
CA GLY A 28 -2.48 -18.27 -0.69
C GLY A 28 -3.31 -18.63 -1.93
N GLU A 29 -2.85 -18.23 -3.12
CA GLU A 29 -3.49 -18.65 -4.38
C GLU A 29 -3.48 -20.16 -4.56
N HIS A 30 -2.34 -20.81 -4.28
CA HIS A 30 -2.19 -22.26 -4.43
C HIS A 30 -3.24 -23.01 -3.58
N LEU A 31 -3.35 -22.66 -2.30
CA LEU A 31 -4.34 -23.23 -1.38
C LEU A 31 -5.78 -23.00 -1.84
N ILE A 32 -6.07 -21.86 -2.47
CA ILE A 32 -7.40 -21.59 -3.03
C ILE A 32 -7.66 -22.48 -4.26
N ARG A 33 -6.67 -22.64 -5.14
CA ARG A 33 -6.78 -23.49 -6.34
C ARG A 33 -6.96 -24.96 -5.98
N GLU A 34 -6.38 -25.43 -4.88
CA GLU A 34 -6.57 -26.81 -4.38
C GLU A 34 -8.02 -27.13 -3.99
N VAL A 35 -8.88 -26.13 -3.78
CA VAL A 35 -10.33 -26.36 -3.55
C VAL A 35 -11.02 -26.92 -4.80
N ASP A 36 -10.40 -26.80 -5.97
CA ASP A 36 -10.88 -27.33 -7.27
C ASP A 36 -12.35 -26.96 -7.56
N THR A 37 -12.65 -25.66 -7.51
CA THR A 37 -13.99 -25.14 -7.75
C THR A 37 -14.48 -25.43 -9.18
N GLU A 38 -13.56 -25.56 -10.13
CA GLU A 38 -13.85 -25.82 -11.53
C GLU A 38 -14.41 -27.25 -11.73
N SER A 39 -13.97 -28.24 -10.95
CA SER A 39 -14.59 -29.57 -10.94
C SER A 39 -16.08 -29.56 -10.57
N LEU A 40 -16.51 -28.52 -9.85
CA LEU A 40 -17.91 -28.27 -9.46
C LEU A 40 -18.64 -27.37 -10.47
N GLY A 41 -17.99 -26.99 -11.58
CA GLY A 41 -18.54 -26.08 -12.58
C GLY A 41 -18.59 -24.61 -12.14
N VAL A 42 -17.84 -24.24 -11.09
CA VAL A 42 -17.80 -22.87 -10.55
C VAL A 42 -16.48 -22.20 -10.95
N PRO A 43 -16.48 -21.21 -11.86
CA PRO A 43 -15.27 -20.52 -12.29
C PRO A 43 -14.60 -19.77 -11.13
N LEU A 44 -13.27 -19.82 -11.11
CA LEU A 44 -12.42 -19.10 -10.16
C LEU A 44 -11.56 -18.07 -10.89
N THR A 45 -11.54 -16.83 -10.40
CA THR A 45 -10.72 -15.76 -11.00
C THR A 45 -10.06 -14.93 -9.91
N PHE A 46 -8.83 -14.50 -10.15
CA PHE A 46 -8.05 -13.63 -9.28
C PHE A 46 -7.93 -12.25 -9.92
N THR A 47 -7.97 -11.19 -9.10
CA THR A 47 -7.95 -9.81 -9.59
C THR A 47 -6.58 -9.29 -9.98
N GLY A 48 -5.51 -9.95 -9.52
CA GLY A 48 -4.19 -9.36 -9.41
C GLY A 48 -4.10 -8.33 -8.27
N PRO A 49 -2.87 -7.90 -7.95
CA PRO A 49 -2.58 -6.93 -6.91
C PRO A 49 -2.97 -5.49 -7.32
N LEU A 50 -2.87 -4.55 -6.36
CA LEU A 50 -3.34 -3.17 -6.49
C LEU A 50 -2.23 -2.12 -6.75
N TRP A 51 -0.98 -2.51 -6.98
CA TRP A 51 0.14 -1.55 -7.10
C TRP A 51 -0.04 -0.51 -8.21
N ASP A 52 -0.71 -0.87 -9.30
CA ASP A 52 -0.98 -0.04 -10.49
C ASP A 52 -2.35 0.67 -10.42
N SER A 53 -3.07 0.58 -9.29
CA SER A 53 -4.35 1.26 -9.13
C SER A 53 -4.17 2.76 -8.90
N ALA A 54 -4.49 3.57 -9.92
CA ALA A 54 -4.51 5.03 -9.81
C ALA A 54 -5.44 5.51 -8.68
N THR A 55 -6.58 4.83 -8.49
CA THR A 55 -7.54 5.12 -7.41
C THR A 55 -6.92 4.87 -6.03
N LEU A 56 -6.14 3.80 -5.87
CA LEU A 56 -5.39 3.55 -4.64
C LEU A 56 -4.28 4.60 -4.45
N HIS A 57 -3.60 5.05 -5.51
CA HIS A 57 -2.61 6.13 -5.38
C HIS A 57 -3.25 7.42 -4.86
N GLN A 58 -4.44 7.78 -5.36
CA GLN A 58 -5.18 8.96 -4.91
C GLN A 58 -5.60 8.89 -3.43
N MET A 59 -5.80 7.69 -2.87
CA MET A 59 -6.07 7.53 -1.43
C MET A 59 -4.94 8.12 -0.58
N PHE A 60 -3.67 7.89 -0.93
CA PHE A 60 -2.54 8.47 -0.20
C PHE A 60 -2.54 10.00 -0.26
N VAL A 61 -2.85 10.55 -1.44
CA VAL A 61 -2.95 12.01 -1.63
C VAL A 61 -4.10 12.59 -0.81
N GLU A 62 -5.26 11.94 -0.78
CA GLU A 62 -6.43 12.38 -0.01
C GLU A 62 -6.14 12.38 1.49
N LYS A 63 -5.57 11.29 2.03
CA LYS A 63 -5.16 11.22 3.45
C LYS A 63 -4.12 12.29 3.81
N ALA A 64 -3.15 12.53 2.93
CA ALA A 64 -2.15 13.58 3.15
C ALA A 64 -2.79 14.98 3.15
N GLU A 65 -3.73 15.25 2.24
CA GLU A 65 -4.42 16.54 2.17
C GLU A 65 -5.33 16.79 3.39
N GLU A 66 -6.06 15.76 3.83
CA GLU A 66 -6.87 15.82 5.04
C GLU A 66 -6.02 16.12 6.28
N ALA A 67 -4.93 15.37 6.49
CA ALA A 67 -4.03 15.55 7.62
C ALA A 67 -3.24 16.88 7.57
N ARG A 68 -2.98 17.39 6.36
CA ARG A 68 -2.33 18.68 6.15
C ARG A 68 -3.18 19.81 6.70
N GLY A 69 -4.49 19.79 6.45
CA GLY A 69 -5.39 20.89 6.78
C GLY A 69 -4.92 22.19 6.15
N GLN A 70 -4.52 23.16 6.98
CA GLN A 70 -4.10 24.50 6.51
C GLN A 70 -2.59 24.65 6.27
N THR A 71 -1.75 23.69 6.69
CA THR A 71 -0.30 23.77 6.48
C THR A 71 0.02 23.83 4.98
N PRO A 72 0.81 24.77 4.46
CA PRO A 72 1.16 24.81 3.03
C PRO A 72 1.81 23.49 2.54
N ARG A 73 1.56 23.08 1.29
CA ARG A 73 2.09 21.81 0.75
C ARG A 73 3.61 21.76 0.70
N ASP A 74 4.25 22.90 0.45
CA ASP A 74 5.70 23.08 0.49
C ASP A 74 6.27 23.05 1.93
N ARG A 75 5.41 22.97 2.95
CA ARG A 75 5.79 22.82 4.37
C ARG A 75 5.43 21.44 4.93
N VAL A 76 5.12 20.48 4.07
CA VAL A 76 4.84 19.08 4.44
C VAL A 76 5.83 18.15 3.76
N ALA A 77 6.39 17.23 4.54
CA ALA A 77 7.08 16.06 4.03
C ALA A 77 6.18 14.81 4.08
N VAL A 78 6.37 13.91 3.13
CA VAL A 78 5.69 12.60 3.09
C VAL A 78 6.73 11.50 2.91
N LEU A 79 6.69 10.50 3.78
CA LEU A 79 7.54 9.31 3.75
C LEU A 79 6.69 8.06 3.49
N LEU A 80 6.97 7.36 2.41
CA LEU A 80 6.32 6.09 2.07
C LEU A 80 7.21 4.92 2.46
N VAL A 81 6.80 4.18 3.49
CA VAL A 81 7.57 3.06 4.03
C VAL A 81 7.08 1.75 3.42
N GLY A 82 7.98 1.02 2.76
CA GLY A 82 7.77 -0.38 2.36
C GLY A 82 8.39 -1.33 3.38
N HIS A 83 8.01 -2.60 3.34
CA HIS A 83 8.57 -3.59 4.28
C HIS A 83 10.04 -3.88 3.91
N GLY A 84 10.27 -4.17 2.63
CA GLY A 84 11.56 -4.64 2.13
C GLY A 84 11.68 -6.16 2.26
N GLN A 85 12.58 -6.72 1.44
CA GLN A 85 12.87 -8.15 1.43
C GLN A 85 14.36 -8.40 1.18
N PRO A 86 14.90 -9.55 1.65
CA PRO A 86 16.26 -9.97 1.34
C PRO A 86 16.51 -10.09 -0.16
N ASP A 87 17.74 -9.82 -0.60
CA ASP A 87 18.11 -9.89 -2.01
C ASP A 87 17.96 -11.30 -2.60
N GLU A 88 18.07 -12.35 -1.78
CA GLU A 88 17.82 -13.71 -2.21
C GLU A 88 16.36 -13.93 -2.63
N TRP A 89 15.42 -13.25 -1.95
CA TRP A 89 14.00 -13.34 -2.27
C TRP A 89 13.65 -12.50 -3.50
N ASP A 90 14.35 -11.38 -3.75
CA ASP A 90 14.23 -10.64 -5.01
C ASP A 90 14.62 -11.50 -6.23
N ALA A 91 15.57 -12.41 -6.08
CA ALA A 91 15.96 -13.29 -7.19
C ALA A 91 14.88 -14.33 -7.52
N GLU A 92 14.12 -14.77 -6.51
CA GLU A 92 13.07 -15.78 -6.65
C GLU A 92 11.69 -15.16 -6.97
N TRP A 93 11.41 -13.98 -6.42
CA TRP A 93 10.16 -13.22 -6.52
C TRP A 93 10.41 -11.76 -6.92
N PRO A 94 10.94 -11.52 -8.14
CA PRO A 94 11.40 -10.18 -8.55
C PRO A 94 10.29 -9.13 -8.60
N THR A 95 9.05 -9.57 -8.77
CA THR A 95 7.89 -8.68 -8.88
C THR A 95 7.51 -8.01 -7.57
N GLU A 96 7.94 -8.52 -6.41
CA GLU A 96 7.52 -7.96 -5.12
C GLU A 96 8.11 -6.58 -4.87
N THR A 97 9.43 -6.47 -4.87
CA THR A 97 10.12 -5.18 -4.76
C THR A 97 9.75 -4.24 -5.91
N GLU A 98 9.61 -4.77 -7.14
CA GLU A 98 9.22 -3.98 -8.31
C GLU A 98 7.84 -3.35 -8.13
N HIS A 99 6.82 -4.12 -7.76
CA HIS A 99 5.46 -3.62 -7.55
C HIS A 99 5.38 -2.65 -6.37
N GLU A 100 6.04 -2.93 -5.24
CA GLU A 100 6.07 -2.00 -4.11
C GLU A 100 6.71 -0.67 -4.48
N LEU A 101 7.81 -0.70 -5.23
CA LEU A 101 8.48 0.52 -5.71
C LEU A 101 7.62 1.26 -6.74
N ALA A 102 6.97 0.55 -7.65
CA ALA A 102 6.09 1.14 -8.65
C ALA A 102 4.89 1.86 -8.03
N LEU A 103 4.23 1.23 -7.03
CA LEU A 103 3.16 1.88 -6.26
C LEU A 103 3.68 3.17 -5.62
N ARG A 104 4.74 3.07 -4.81
CA ARG A 104 5.22 4.20 -4.03
C ARG A 104 5.73 5.33 -4.92
N THR A 105 6.41 5.02 -6.02
CA THR A 105 6.84 6.03 -7.00
C THR A 105 5.64 6.73 -7.64
N SER A 106 4.59 5.97 -8.01
CA SER A 106 3.35 6.56 -8.56
C SER A 106 2.64 7.48 -7.56
N VAL A 107 2.65 7.13 -6.27
CA VAL A 107 2.12 8.00 -5.21
C VAL A 107 2.94 9.28 -5.06
N ILE A 108 4.27 9.19 -5.14
CA ILE A 108 5.15 10.37 -5.14
C ILE A 108 4.81 11.29 -6.30
N ASP A 109 4.67 10.74 -7.52
CA ASP A 109 4.30 11.52 -8.70
C ASP A 109 2.94 12.19 -8.53
N ALA A 110 1.94 11.48 -8.00
CA ALA A 110 0.62 12.04 -7.70
C ALA A 110 0.66 13.16 -6.65
N LEU A 111 1.54 13.07 -5.63
CA LEU A 111 1.76 14.13 -4.66
C LEU A 111 2.43 15.36 -5.30
N VAL A 112 3.42 15.16 -6.17
CA VAL A 112 4.06 16.25 -6.93
C VAL A 112 3.05 16.96 -7.82
N GLU A 113 2.22 16.22 -8.54
CA GLU A 113 1.14 16.80 -9.37
C GLU A 113 0.14 17.63 -8.54
N LYS A 114 -0.08 17.26 -7.27
CA LYS A 114 -0.91 18.02 -6.33
C LYS A 114 -0.23 19.30 -5.81
N GLY A 115 1.07 19.46 -6.07
CA GLY A 115 1.86 20.62 -5.69
C GLY A 115 2.67 20.45 -4.40
N TYR A 116 2.96 19.21 -3.98
CA TYR A 116 3.97 18.96 -2.96
C TYR A 116 5.38 19.12 -3.53
N THR A 117 6.31 19.60 -2.71
CA THR A 117 7.72 19.76 -3.08
C THR A 117 8.40 18.39 -3.18
N ARG A 118 8.97 18.03 -4.34
CA ARG A 118 9.56 16.70 -4.59
C ARG A 118 10.64 16.34 -3.57
N GLU A 119 11.43 17.32 -3.14
CA GLU A 119 12.51 17.20 -2.16
C GLU A 119 12.01 16.91 -0.74
N HIS A 120 10.70 17.08 -0.49
CA HIS A 120 10.05 16.73 0.78
C HIS A 120 9.36 15.36 0.70
N LEU A 121 9.53 14.61 -0.38
CA LEU A 121 8.89 13.32 -0.59
C LEU A 121 9.95 12.21 -0.66
N GLY A 122 9.86 11.24 0.25
CA GLY A 122 10.85 10.18 0.38
C GLY A 122 10.24 8.78 0.39
N LEU A 123 11.07 7.81 0.04
CA LEU A 123 10.81 6.38 0.16
C LEU A 123 11.78 5.82 1.19
N ALA A 124 11.31 4.92 2.04
CA ALA A 124 12.18 4.17 2.94
C ALA A 124 11.73 2.73 3.09
N TRP A 125 12.58 1.93 3.71
CA TRP A 125 12.35 0.53 3.99
C TRP A 125 12.46 0.24 5.47
N MET A 126 11.59 -0.62 5.97
CA MET A 126 11.64 -1.08 7.35
C MET A 126 12.90 -1.92 7.59
N GLU A 127 13.19 -2.84 6.67
CA GLU A 127 14.31 -3.76 6.76
C GLU A 127 14.90 -4.10 5.38
N PHE A 128 16.09 -4.71 5.38
CA PHE A 128 16.80 -5.31 4.24
C PHE A 128 17.28 -4.37 3.13
N LYS A 129 16.73 -3.17 3.03
CA LYS A 129 16.97 -2.23 1.92
C LYS A 129 17.20 -0.82 2.44
N GLU A 130 17.77 0.01 1.56
CA GLU A 130 18.09 1.41 1.84
C GLU A 130 17.23 2.37 0.99
N PRO A 131 16.94 3.58 1.50
CA PRO A 131 17.32 4.09 2.82
C PRO A 131 16.45 3.53 3.96
N GLU A 132 17.02 3.37 5.15
CA GLU A 132 16.28 3.05 6.36
C GLU A 132 15.31 4.19 6.77
N VAL A 133 14.17 3.82 7.37
CA VAL A 133 13.14 4.78 7.87
C VAL A 133 13.73 5.90 8.72
N ARG A 134 14.66 5.58 9.63
CA ARG A 134 15.24 6.56 10.57
C ARG A 134 16.04 7.64 9.88
N GLU A 135 16.83 7.26 8.88
CA GLU A 135 17.73 8.18 8.18
C GLU A 135 16.92 9.11 7.28
N GLU A 136 16.01 8.54 6.50
CA GLU A 136 15.17 9.30 5.57
C GLU A 136 14.20 10.23 6.33
N ALA A 137 13.58 9.76 7.42
CA ALA A 137 12.71 10.60 8.24
C ALA A 137 13.45 11.81 8.84
N ALA A 138 14.69 11.61 9.32
CA ALA A 138 15.50 12.69 9.85
C ALA A 138 15.90 13.69 8.76
N ALA A 139 16.28 13.21 7.57
CA ALA A 139 16.63 14.05 6.42
C ALA A 139 15.44 14.91 5.96
N LEU A 140 14.27 14.28 5.77
CA LEU A 140 13.04 14.98 5.39
C LEU A 140 12.63 16.00 6.45
N ALA A 141 12.67 15.65 7.74
CA ALA A 141 12.31 16.58 8.80
C ALA A 141 13.26 17.78 8.92
N ALA A 142 14.52 17.63 8.51
CA ALA A 142 15.51 18.71 8.49
C ALA A 142 15.34 19.69 7.31
N SER A 143 14.46 19.40 6.34
CA SER A 143 14.25 20.20 5.13
C SER A 143 13.45 21.50 5.33
N GLY A 144 13.10 21.85 6.57
CA GLY A 144 12.35 23.07 6.89
C GLY A 144 10.84 22.92 6.76
N VAL A 145 10.34 21.68 6.82
CA VAL A 145 8.92 21.34 6.90
C VAL A 145 8.36 21.56 8.31
N GLU A 146 7.04 21.68 8.41
CA GLU A 146 6.30 21.78 9.67
C GLU A 146 5.67 20.44 10.06
N LYS A 147 5.40 19.58 9.07
CA LYS A 147 4.81 18.25 9.27
C LYS A 147 5.57 17.19 8.49
N LEU A 148 5.78 16.03 9.12
CA LEU A 148 6.25 14.81 8.47
C LEU A 148 5.12 13.77 8.53
N PHE A 149 4.52 13.48 7.39
CA PHE A 149 3.57 12.40 7.26
C PHE A 149 4.29 11.12 6.88
N TYR A 150 3.88 10.00 7.46
CA TYR A 150 4.43 8.70 7.07
C TYR A 150 3.33 7.66 6.93
N PHE A 151 3.51 6.79 5.94
CA PHE A 151 2.60 5.70 5.62
C PHE A 151 3.35 4.37 5.65
N SER A 152 2.66 3.33 6.13
CA SER A 152 3.05 1.95 5.83
C SER A 152 2.44 1.56 4.49
N ALA A 153 3.11 1.96 3.40
CA ALA A 153 2.51 2.06 2.07
C ALA A 153 2.11 0.70 1.47
N GLY A 154 2.84 -0.37 1.79
CA GLY A 154 2.52 -1.74 1.35
C GLY A 154 1.45 -2.45 2.19
N ILE A 155 0.97 -1.84 3.27
CA ILE A 155 0.12 -2.51 4.26
C ILE A 155 -1.36 -2.13 4.04
N SER A 156 -2.19 -3.14 3.77
CA SER A 156 -3.61 -2.93 3.47
C SER A 156 -4.48 -2.66 4.68
N ALA A 157 -4.18 -3.27 5.83
CA ALA A 157 -4.93 -3.11 7.07
C ALA A 157 -3.99 -2.86 8.26
N GLU A 158 -4.44 -2.10 9.25
CA GLU A 158 -3.66 -1.84 10.45
C GLU A 158 -3.12 -3.12 11.09
N SER A 159 -1.82 -3.09 11.33
CA SER A 159 -1.04 -4.18 11.90
C SER A 159 0.06 -3.63 12.82
N ILE A 160 0.79 -4.53 13.48
CA ILE A 160 1.95 -4.18 14.32
C ILE A 160 2.93 -3.30 13.55
N HIS A 161 3.22 -3.63 12.28
CA HIS A 161 4.10 -2.84 11.44
C HIS A 161 3.64 -1.38 11.29
N SER A 162 2.35 -1.16 11.05
CA SER A 162 1.80 0.19 10.83
C SER A 162 1.53 0.98 12.11
N GLN A 163 1.24 0.29 13.23
CA GLN A 163 0.80 0.93 14.47
C GLN A 163 1.91 1.00 15.53
N TYR A 164 2.97 0.21 15.38
CA TYR A 164 4.04 0.09 16.36
C TYR A 164 5.42 0.21 15.72
N ASP A 165 5.82 -0.69 14.81
CA ASP A 165 7.21 -0.74 14.32
C ASP A 165 7.63 0.53 13.59
N VAL A 166 6.85 0.97 12.58
CA VAL A 166 7.16 2.20 11.84
C VAL A 166 7.11 3.42 12.77
N PRO A 167 6.07 3.62 13.62
CA PRO A 167 6.10 4.66 14.64
C PRO A 167 7.31 4.64 15.58
N GLU A 168 7.78 3.46 16.02
CA GLU A 168 8.98 3.33 16.86
C GLU A 168 10.25 3.76 16.09
N MET A 169 10.37 3.34 14.84
CA MET A 169 11.46 3.80 13.96
C MET A 169 11.44 5.32 13.77
N ILE A 170 10.26 5.91 13.56
CA ILE A 170 10.10 7.36 13.43
C ILE A 170 10.43 8.07 14.76
N ALA A 171 10.02 7.52 15.90
CA ALA A 171 10.34 8.07 17.22
C ALA A 171 11.85 8.03 17.54
N ALA A 172 12.55 7.02 17.01
CA ALA A 172 14.01 6.92 17.09
C ALA A 172 14.75 7.85 16.10
N ALA A 173 14.05 8.44 15.12
CA ALA A 173 14.62 9.39 14.19
C ALA A 173 14.90 10.75 14.88
N ARG A 174 15.95 11.44 14.43
CA ARG A 174 16.34 12.76 14.96
C ARG A 174 15.49 13.89 14.36
N ILE A 175 14.20 13.89 14.67
CA ILE A 175 13.25 14.91 14.19
C ILE A 175 13.46 16.23 14.95
N PRO A 176 13.65 17.36 14.27
CA PRO A 176 13.83 18.65 14.93
C PRO A 176 12.62 19.04 15.79
N PRO A 177 12.84 19.73 16.93
CA PRO A 177 11.75 20.29 17.73
C PRO A 177 10.85 21.21 16.88
N GLY A 178 9.53 21.00 16.95
CA GLY A 178 8.55 21.80 16.21
C GLY A 178 8.06 21.16 14.91
N VAL A 179 8.71 20.11 14.40
CA VAL A 179 8.16 19.30 13.30
C VAL A 179 7.18 18.27 13.87
N GLN A 180 5.95 18.26 13.37
CA GLN A 180 4.93 17.30 13.78
C GLN A 180 5.02 16.03 12.91
N ALA A 181 5.45 14.91 13.50
CA ALA A 181 5.35 13.61 12.85
C ALA A 181 3.94 13.03 13.01
N VAL A 182 3.30 12.60 11.92
CA VAL A 182 1.94 12.05 11.93
C VAL A 182 1.90 10.72 11.19
N ASN A 183 1.49 9.67 11.91
CA ASN A 183 1.22 8.37 11.30
C ASN A 183 -0.09 8.45 10.52
N LEU A 184 -0.02 8.26 9.20
CA LEU A 184 -1.21 8.13 8.36
C LEU A 184 -1.61 6.66 8.14
N GLY A 185 -0.83 5.71 8.66
CA GLY A 185 -1.21 4.30 8.79
C GLY A 185 -1.32 3.53 7.47
N ALA A 186 -2.12 2.46 7.51
CA ALA A 186 -2.43 1.57 6.40
C ALA A 186 -3.58 2.11 5.52
N TRP A 187 -4.03 1.34 4.52
CA TRP A 187 -5.13 1.76 3.63
C TRP A 187 -6.50 1.69 4.33
N ASN A 188 -6.74 0.61 5.09
CA ASN A 188 -7.97 0.31 5.81
C ASN A 188 -9.22 0.37 4.91
N ASP A 189 -10.34 0.83 5.46
CA ASP A 189 -11.64 0.98 4.81
C ASP A 189 -11.82 2.35 4.14
N HIS A 190 -10.71 3.02 3.77
CA HIS A 190 -10.79 4.30 3.07
C HIS A 190 -11.66 4.17 1.81
N PRO A 191 -12.60 5.10 1.52
CA PRO A 191 -13.52 4.98 0.40
C PRO A 191 -12.85 4.73 -0.96
N LEU A 192 -11.70 5.35 -1.21
CA LEU A 192 -10.90 5.09 -2.40
C LEU A 192 -10.24 3.70 -2.43
N THR A 193 -9.89 3.12 -1.29
CA THR A 193 -9.39 1.73 -1.22
C THR A 193 -10.50 0.75 -1.59
N ILE A 194 -11.71 0.95 -1.04
CA ILE A 194 -12.89 0.14 -1.38
C ILE A 194 -13.19 0.28 -2.89
N ARG A 195 -13.12 1.49 -3.44
CA ARG A 195 -13.31 1.73 -4.87
C ARG A 195 -12.24 1.05 -5.71
N ALA A 196 -10.97 1.13 -5.34
CA ALA A 196 -9.87 0.47 -6.05
C ALA A 196 -10.07 -1.05 -6.11
N ILE A 197 -10.54 -1.66 -5.02
CA ILE A 197 -10.91 -3.08 -4.99
C ILE A 197 -12.10 -3.35 -5.91
N ALA A 198 -13.15 -2.51 -5.87
CA ALA A 198 -14.31 -2.67 -6.73
C ALA A 198 -13.94 -2.59 -8.22
N GLU A 199 -13.09 -1.63 -8.61
CA GLU A 199 -12.60 -1.46 -9.98
C GLU A 199 -11.87 -2.70 -10.52
N ARG A 200 -11.27 -3.50 -9.63
CA ARG A 200 -10.65 -4.79 -9.99
C ARG A 200 -11.64 -5.94 -10.11
N VAL A 201 -12.66 -5.95 -9.25
CA VAL A 201 -13.63 -7.04 -9.16
C VAL A 201 -14.72 -6.90 -10.22
N GLU A 202 -15.26 -5.70 -10.42
CA GLU A 202 -16.43 -5.44 -11.27
C GLU A 202 -16.28 -5.94 -12.71
N PRO A 203 -15.15 -5.76 -13.41
CA PRO A 203 -14.97 -6.27 -14.77
C PRO A 203 -15.00 -7.80 -14.87
N LEU A 204 -14.80 -8.51 -13.75
CA LEU A 204 -14.80 -9.97 -13.67
C LEU A 204 -16.17 -10.54 -13.35
N LEU A 205 -17.12 -9.70 -12.93
CA LEU A 205 -18.48 -10.13 -12.63
C LEU A 205 -19.30 -10.26 -13.93
N PRO A 206 -20.27 -11.18 -13.98
CA PRO A 206 -21.18 -11.25 -15.10
C PRO A 206 -21.96 -9.93 -15.22
N PRO A 207 -22.40 -9.56 -16.45
CA PRO A 207 -23.24 -8.39 -16.63
C PRO A 207 -24.46 -8.51 -15.71
N ARG A 208 -24.76 -7.44 -14.97
CA ARG A 208 -26.00 -7.40 -14.20
C ARG A 208 -27.15 -7.52 -15.21
N GLY A 209 -27.97 -8.55 -15.06
CA GLY A 209 -29.19 -8.67 -15.86
C GLY A 209 -30.07 -7.46 -15.59
N ASP A 210 -30.57 -6.84 -16.67
CA ASP A 210 -31.54 -5.74 -16.62
C ASP A 210 -32.86 -6.14 -15.94
#